data_AF-A0A1G1NY33-F1
#
_entry.id   AF-A0A1G1NY33-F1
#
_cell.length_a   1.000
_cell.length_b   1.000
_cell.length_c   1.000
_cell.angle_alpha   90.00
_cell.angle_beta   90.00
_cell.angle_gamma   90.00
#
_symmetry.space_group_name_H-M   'P 1'
#
loop_
_entity.id
_entity.type
_entity.pdbx_description
1 polymer ?
#
loop_
_entity_poly.entity_id
_entity_poly.type
_entity_poly.pdbx_seq_one_letter_code
_entity_poly.pdbx_strand_id
1 'polypeptide(L)'
;MQKRSDHNFDRIIDANFNRTKEGLRVCEDVCRYILNEQSSTRHYKSVRHQLTQVLSGLNVPGLIRSRNITGDVGRRSTDAEFKRRGAMDIYYANSQRVKESIRVLEEFAKLRNKQIAGKLKRLRYRVYALEKNVIERC
;
A
#
# COMPACT_ATOMS: atom_id res chain seq x y z
N MET A 1 9.67 9.11 -27.45
CA MET A 1 10.22 8.34 -26.29
C MET A 1 9.64 8.80 -24.95
N GLN A 2 9.47 10.12 -24.71
CA GLN A 2 8.90 10.69 -23.48
C GLN A 2 7.48 10.18 -23.09
N LYS A 3 6.54 10.05 -24.05
CA LYS A 3 5.16 9.58 -23.75
C LYS A 3 5.09 8.13 -23.22
N ARG A 4 6.01 7.25 -23.65
CA ARG A 4 6.05 5.85 -23.19
C ARG A 4 6.62 5.73 -21.78
N SER A 5 7.61 6.56 -21.41
CA SER A 5 8.17 6.57 -20.06
C SER A 5 7.17 7.09 -19.03
N ASP A 6 6.39 8.12 -19.38
CA ASP A 6 5.36 8.66 -18.49
C ASP A 6 4.22 7.66 -18.24
N HIS A 7 3.80 6.93 -19.29
CA HIS A 7 2.79 5.87 -19.15
C HIS A 7 3.25 4.71 -18.24
N ASN A 8 4.51 4.27 -18.37
CA ASN A 8 5.05 3.21 -17.51
C ASN A 8 5.21 3.67 -16.06
N PHE A 9 5.56 4.94 -15.85
CA PHE A 9 5.63 5.54 -14.51
C PHE A 9 4.24 5.54 -13.85
N ASP A 10 3.21 5.98 -14.57
CA ASP A 10 1.83 6.01 -14.10
C ASP A 10 1.32 4.60 -13.73
N ARG A 11 1.71 3.57 -14.49
CA ARG A 11 1.41 2.17 -14.17
C ARG A 11 1.99 1.73 -12.83
N ILE A 12 3.24 2.11 -12.56
CA ILE A 12 3.92 1.76 -11.31
C ILE A 12 3.23 2.42 -10.13
N ILE A 13 2.87 3.70 -10.26
CA ILE A 13 2.17 4.43 -9.21
C ILE A 13 0.78 3.84 -8.97
N ASP A 14 0.00 3.57 -10.02
CA ASP A 14 -1.34 2.99 -9.88
C ASP A 14 -1.31 1.61 -9.21
N ALA A 15 -0.45 0.72 -9.68
CA ALA A 15 -0.35 -0.64 -9.17
C ALA A 15 0.04 -0.66 -7.69
N ASN A 16 1.04 0.13 -7.29
CA ASN A 16 1.48 0.18 -5.89
C ASN A 16 0.49 0.93 -5.00
N PHE A 17 -0.21 1.95 -5.51
CA PHE A 17 -1.29 2.59 -4.76
C PHE A 17 -2.40 1.58 -4.44
N ASN A 18 -2.83 0.79 -5.43
CA ASN A 18 -3.87 -0.20 -5.22
C ASN A 18 -3.43 -1.28 -4.21
N ARG A 19 -2.23 -1.83 -4.36
CA ARG A 19 -1.65 -2.81 -3.42
C ARG A 19 -1.56 -2.27 -1.99
N THR A 20 -1.14 -1.01 -1.82
CA THR A 20 -1.12 -0.38 -0.49
C THR A 20 -2.52 -0.30 0.11
N LYS A 21 -3.53 0.13 -0.66
CA LYS A 21 -4.92 0.24 -0.14
C LYS A 21 -5.49 -1.12 0.26
N GLU A 22 -5.27 -2.14 -0.55
CA GLU A 22 -5.74 -3.51 -0.31
C GLU A 22 -5.09 -4.10 0.95
N GLY A 23 -3.76 -4.04 1.04
CA GLY A 23 -3.06 -4.54 2.22
C GLY A 23 -3.46 -3.80 3.51
N LEU A 24 -3.62 -2.46 3.44
CA LEU A 24 -4.12 -1.69 4.59
C LEU A 24 -5.55 -2.07 4.96
N ARG A 25 -6.40 -2.44 4.00
CA ARG A 25 -7.77 -2.91 4.28
C ARG A 25 -7.74 -4.22 5.04
N VAL A 26 -6.89 -5.16 4.62
CA VAL A 26 -6.72 -6.44 5.31
C VAL A 26 -6.24 -6.22 6.74
N CYS A 27 -5.22 -5.37 6.95
CA CYS A 27 -4.75 -5.05 8.29
C CYS A 27 -5.86 -4.41 9.16
N GLU A 28 -6.63 -3.48 8.60
CA GLU A 28 -7.79 -2.87 9.28
C GLU A 28 -8.82 -3.93 9.69
N ASP A 29 -9.19 -4.85 8.79
CA ASP A 29 -10.18 -5.89 9.07
C ASP A 29 -9.72 -6.93 10.08
N VAL A 30 -8.43 -7.31 10.07
CA VAL A 30 -7.88 -8.18 11.12
C VAL A 30 -7.96 -7.48 12.48
N CYS A 31 -7.54 -6.21 12.57
CA CYS A 31 -7.67 -5.45 13.82
C CYS A 31 -9.12 -5.34 14.28
N ARG A 32 -10.05 -5.11 13.34
CA ARG A 32 -11.46 -4.85 13.63
C ARG A 32 -12.23 -6.09 14.05
N TYR A 33 -12.09 -7.18 13.30
CA TYR A 33 -12.97 -8.35 13.42
C TYR A 33 -12.32 -9.53 14.12
N ILE A 34 -10.99 -9.64 14.08
CA ILE A 34 -10.28 -10.73 14.75
C ILE A 34 -9.78 -10.27 16.12
N LEU A 35 -9.07 -9.14 16.15
CA LEU A 35 -8.46 -8.64 17.38
C LEU A 35 -9.40 -7.75 18.21
N ASN A 36 -10.52 -7.30 17.62
CA ASN A 36 -11.46 -6.37 18.23
C ASN A 36 -10.77 -5.10 18.81
N GLU A 37 -9.68 -4.66 18.18
CA GLU A 37 -8.84 -3.56 18.66
C GLU A 37 -9.22 -2.24 17.96
N GLN A 38 -9.95 -1.39 18.68
CA GLN A 38 -10.59 -0.20 18.14
C GLN A 38 -9.58 0.89 17.73
N SER A 39 -8.48 1.03 18.45
CA SER A 39 -7.48 2.07 18.21
C SER A 39 -6.77 1.85 16.86
N SER A 40 -6.21 0.67 16.64
CA SER A 40 -5.51 0.30 15.40
C SER A 40 -6.48 0.27 14.23
N THR A 41 -7.72 -0.17 14.42
CA THR A 41 -8.77 -0.05 13.40
C THR A 41 -8.92 1.40 12.92
N ARG A 42 -9.05 2.36 13.86
CA ARG A 42 -9.15 3.79 13.52
C ARG A 42 -7.87 4.30 12.86
N HIS A 43 -6.70 3.88 13.33
CA HIS A 43 -5.43 4.30 12.76
C HIS A 43 -5.19 3.77 11.34
N TYR A 44 -5.49 2.50 11.06
CA TYR A 44 -5.41 1.93 9.72
C TYR A 44 -6.37 2.63 8.75
N LYS A 45 -7.61 2.90 9.19
CA LYS A 45 -8.57 3.71 8.42
C LYS A 45 -8.02 5.12 8.13
N SER A 46 -7.40 5.76 9.13
CA SER A 46 -6.75 7.08 8.97
C SER A 46 -5.60 7.04 7.96
N VAL A 47 -4.73 6.04 8.03
CA VAL A 47 -3.62 5.86 7.08
C VAL A 47 -4.14 5.66 5.66
N ARG A 48 -5.20 4.86 5.46
CA ARG A 48 -5.87 4.68 4.16
C ARG A 48 -6.39 6.00 3.58
N HIS A 49 -7.05 6.81 4.42
CA HIS A 49 -7.57 8.10 3.99
C HIS A 49 -6.44 9.06 3.60
N GLN A 50 -5.41 9.17 4.43
CA GLN A 50 -4.26 10.03 4.15
C GLN A 50 -3.49 9.59 2.91
N LEU A 51 -3.33 8.28 2.66
CA LEU A 51 -2.73 7.77 1.44
C LEU A 51 -3.49 8.29 0.20
N THR A 52 -4.82 8.25 0.24
CA THR A 52 -5.67 8.75 -0.85
C THR A 52 -5.47 10.25 -1.07
N GLN A 53 -5.41 11.04 0.01
CA GLN A 53 -5.15 12.48 -0.06
C GLN A 53 -3.74 12.82 -0.56
N VAL A 54 -2.74 12.02 -0.21
CA VAL A 54 -1.37 12.22 -0.69
C VAL A 54 -1.29 11.99 -2.20
N LEU A 55 -1.98 10.97 -2.70
CA LEU A 55 -1.93 10.57 -4.11
C LEU A 55 -2.97 11.28 -4.99
N SER A 56 -3.98 11.94 -4.42
CA SER A 56 -4.85 12.84 -5.18
C SER A 56 -4.10 14.07 -5.73
N GLY A 57 -2.92 14.37 -5.19
CA GLY A 57 -2.00 15.36 -5.77
C GLY A 57 -1.26 14.88 -7.03
N LEU A 58 -1.48 13.63 -7.46
CA LEU A 58 -1.00 13.08 -8.74
C LEU A 58 -2.15 13.03 -9.77
N ASN A 59 -1.81 12.86 -11.06
CA ASN A 59 -2.80 12.77 -12.14
C ASN A 59 -3.60 11.46 -12.11
N VAL A 60 -4.58 11.34 -11.20
CA VAL A 60 -5.39 10.12 -10.99
C VAL A 60 -6.04 9.59 -12.28
N PRO A 61 -6.63 10.42 -13.18
CA PRO A 61 -7.14 9.93 -14.45
C PRO A 61 -6.06 9.33 -15.37
N GLY A 62 -4.83 9.85 -15.33
CA GLY A 62 -3.68 9.27 -16.04
C GLY A 62 -3.33 7.88 -15.50
N LEU A 63 -3.27 7.74 -14.17
CA LEU A 63 -2.99 6.48 -13.46
C LEU A 63 -3.99 5.38 -13.84
N ILE A 64 -5.30 5.68 -13.78
CA ILE A 64 -6.35 4.69 -14.11
C ILE A 64 -6.28 4.28 -15.59
N ARG A 65 -6.09 5.25 -16.50
CA ARG A 65 -5.96 4.96 -17.95
C ARG A 65 -4.71 4.16 -18.29
N SER A 66 -3.72 4.14 -17.41
CA SER A 66 -2.49 3.39 -17.61
C SER A 66 -2.63 1.89 -17.29
N ARG A 67 -3.71 1.48 -16.62
CA ARG A 67 -3.93 0.08 -16.22
C ARG A 67 -3.91 -0.85 -17.41
N ASN A 68 -3.05 -1.87 -17.32
CA ASN A 68 -3.01 -2.98 -18.25
C ASN A 68 -3.03 -4.28 -17.44
N ILE A 69 -4.23 -4.78 -17.17
CA ILE A 69 -4.47 -5.97 -16.36
C ILE A 69 -4.10 -7.25 -17.13
N THR A 70 -4.38 -7.29 -18.44
CA THR A 70 -4.14 -8.46 -19.30
C THR A 70 -2.66 -8.66 -19.62
N GLY A 71 -1.89 -7.58 -19.74
CA GLY A 71 -0.45 -7.59 -19.99
C GLY A 71 0.42 -7.43 -18.74
N ASP A 72 -0.11 -7.62 -17.53
CA ASP A 72 0.70 -7.60 -16.31
C ASP A 72 1.49 -8.91 -16.17
N VAL A 73 2.81 -8.81 -16.31
CA VAL A 73 3.75 -9.94 -16.20
C VAL A 73 3.86 -10.49 -14.79
N GLY A 74 3.46 -9.73 -13.77
CA GLY A 74 3.51 -10.11 -12.35
C GLY A 74 2.23 -10.77 -11.83
N ARG A 75 1.30 -11.17 -12.71
CA ARG A 75 -0.03 -11.66 -12.32
C ARG A 75 -0.03 -13.01 -11.59
N ARG A 76 1.01 -13.83 -11.75
CA ARG A 76 1.05 -15.17 -11.15
C ARG A 76 1.33 -15.07 -9.64
N SER A 77 0.41 -15.58 -8.84
CA SER A 77 0.63 -15.84 -7.41
C SER A 77 1.75 -16.86 -7.21
N THR A 78 2.46 -16.74 -6.10
CA THR A 78 3.46 -17.72 -5.69
C THR A 78 2.84 -18.71 -4.70
N ASP A 79 3.35 -19.96 -4.66
CA ASP A 79 2.88 -20.97 -3.70
C ASP A 79 3.04 -20.54 -2.24
N ALA A 80 3.92 -19.57 -1.97
CA ALA A 80 4.11 -18.95 -0.67
C ALA A 80 2.89 -18.10 -0.23
N GLU A 81 2.06 -17.58 -1.13
CA GLU A 81 0.81 -16.89 -0.77
C GLU A 81 -0.20 -17.82 -0.10
N PHE A 82 -0.13 -19.13 -0.38
CA PHE A 82 -1.10 -20.14 0.08
C PHE A 82 -0.76 -20.78 1.43
N LYS A 83 0.43 -20.54 2.00
CA LYS A 83 0.87 -21.12 3.28
C LYS A 83 0.62 -20.19 4.47
N ARG A 84 -0.64 -19.84 4.74
CA ARG A 84 -1.03 -19.04 5.93
C ARG A 84 -1.50 -19.96 7.05
N ARG A 85 -0.98 -19.78 8.27
CA ARG A 85 -1.36 -20.60 9.43
C ARG A 85 -2.44 -19.97 10.31
N GLY A 86 -2.71 -18.67 10.15
CA GLY A 86 -3.75 -17.95 10.88
C GLY A 86 -3.86 -16.47 10.54
N ALA A 87 -4.78 -15.78 11.21
CA ALA A 87 -5.06 -14.36 10.96
C ALA A 87 -3.84 -13.44 11.17
N MET A 88 -2.95 -13.78 12.11
CA MET A 88 -1.73 -13.00 12.36
C MET A 88 -0.69 -13.15 11.23
N ASP A 89 -0.59 -14.31 10.60
CA ASP A 89 0.24 -14.48 9.40
C ASP A 89 -0.30 -13.67 8.22
N ILE A 90 -1.63 -13.64 8.08
CA ILE A 90 -2.32 -12.83 7.07
C ILE A 90 -2.04 -11.34 7.34
N TYR A 91 -2.21 -10.89 8.58
CA TYR A 91 -1.92 -9.53 9.00
C TYR A 91 -0.47 -9.14 8.71
N TYR A 92 0.49 -9.94 9.21
CA TYR A 92 1.91 -9.63 9.10
C TYR A 92 2.35 -9.51 7.64
N ALA A 93 1.96 -10.47 6.80
CA ALA A 93 2.35 -10.43 5.40
C ALA A 93 1.69 -9.29 4.62
N ASN A 94 0.43 -8.95 4.90
CA ASN A 94 -0.20 -7.77 4.31
C ASN A 94 0.47 -6.48 4.79
N SER A 95 0.89 -6.41 6.06
CA SER A 95 1.64 -5.27 6.59
C SER A 95 3.01 -5.10 5.90
N GLN A 96 3.73 -6.20 5.64
CA GLN A 96 4.98 -6.13 4.85
C GLN A 96 4.73 -5.62 3.43
N ARG A 97 3.74 -6.17 2.72
CA ARG A 97 3.37 -5.75 1.35
C ARG A 97 2.96 -4.28 1.28
N VAL A 98 2.26 -3.77 2.30
CA VAL A 98 1.92 -2.34 2.43
C VAL A 98 3.19 -1.50 2.49
N LYS A 99 4.15 -1.88 3.36
CA LYS A 99 5.40 -1.13 3.53
C LYS A 99 6.25 -1.13 2.26
N GLU A 100 6.34 -2.27 1.58
CA GLU A 100 7.01 -2.40 0.27
C GLU A 100 6.34 -1.52 -0.79
N SER A 101 5.01 -1.57 -0.90
CA SER A 101 4.26 -0.79 -1.88
C SER A 101 4.39 0.72 -1.62
N ILE A 102 4.34 1.16 -0.35
CA ILE A 102 4.61 2.57 0.00
C ILE A 102 6.05 2.95 -0.32
N ARG A 103 7.02 2.04 -0.13
CA ARG A 103 8.42 2.29 -0.46
C ARG A 103 8.59 2.54 -1.96
N VAL A 104 7.92 1.76 -2.81
CA VAL A 104 7.92 1.99 -4.26
C VAL A 104 7.30 3.36 -4.58
N LEU A 105 6.13 3.67 -4.04
CA LEU A 105 5.50 4.99 -4.23
C LEU A 105 6.43 6.13 -3.80
N GLU A 106 7.10 5.98 -2.64
CA GLU A 106 8.03 6.97 -2.09
C GLU A 106 9.19 7.23 -3.06
N GLU A 107 9.85 6.18 -3.56
CA GLU A 107 11.00 6.32 -4.47
C GLU A 107 10.60 6.93 -5.82
N PHE A 108 9.50 6.46 -6.42
CA PHE A 108 9.04 7.01 -7.69
C PHE A 108 8.56 8.46 -7.54
N ALA A 109 7.91 8.82 -6.42
CA ALA A 109 7.51 10.20 -6.15
C ALA A 109 8.69 11.17 -6.07
N LYS A 110 9.89 10.74 -5.66
CA LYS A 110 11.09 11.63 -5.61
C LYS A 110 11.45 12.22 -6.97
N LEU A 111 11.13 11.52 -8.05
CA LEU A 111 11.39 11.95 -9.42
C LEU A 111 10.45 13.07 -9.89
N ARG A 112 9.29 13.25 -9.24
CA ARG A 112 8.24 14.20 -9.67
C ARG A 112 7.89 15.25 -8.63
N ASN A 113 7.86 14.86 -7.35
CA ASN A 113 7.41 15.71 -6.26
C ASN A 113 8.02 15.23 -4.92
N LYS A 114 9.07 15.93 -4.47
CA LYS A 114 9.79 15.62 -3.21
C LYS A 114 8.89 15.76 -1.97
N GLN A 115 7.91 16.67 -2.01
CA GLN A 115 6.96 16.87 -0.92
C GLN A 115 6.03 15.66 -0.76
N ILE A 116 5.54 15.08 -1.86
CA ILE A 116 4.76 13.83 -1.87
C ILE A 116 5.62 12.67 -1.36
N ALA A 117 6.88 12.56 -1.82
CA ALA A 117 7.81 11.53 -1.32
C ALA A 117 8.00 11.63 0.21
N GLY A 118 8.15 12.85 0.75
CA GLY A 118 8.23 13.06 2.19
C GLY A 118 6.96 12.63 2.96
N LYS A 119 5.76 12.87 2.39
CA LYS A 119 4.49 12.40 2.96
C LYS A 119 4.39 10.87 2.95
N LEU A 120 4.80 10.22 1.85
CA LEU A 120 4.82 8.76 1.73
C LEU A 120 5.80 8.10 2.70
N LYS A 121 6.99 8.69 2.89
CA LYS A 121 7.94 8.26 3.92
C LYS A 121 7.28 8.25 5.29
N ARG A 122 6.64 9.36 5.69
CA ARG A 122 5.93 9.44 6.99
C ARG A 122 4.83 8.40 7.13
N LEU A 123 4.03 8.18 6.08
CA LEU A 123 3.01 7.13 6.08
C LEU A 123 3.63 5.74 6.30
N ARG A 124 4.75 5.43 5.64
CA ARG A 124 5.46 4.16 5.82
C ARG A 124 5.90 3.95 7.27
N TYR A 125 6.48 4.97 7.92
CA TYR A 125 6.85 4.89 9.34
C TYR A 125 5.64 4.73 10.26
N ARG A 126 4.50 5.35 9.94
CA ARG A 126 3.26 5.10 10.70
C ARG A 126 2.80 3.65 10.59
N VAL A 127 2.93 3.02 9.42
CA VAL A 127 2.62 1.59 9.25
C VAL A 127 3.57 0.71 10.08
N TYR A 128 4.87 1.02 10.13
CA TYR A 128 5.79 0.32 11.05
C TYR A 128 5.35 0.42 12.51
N ALA A 129 4.96 1.61 12.97
CA ALA A 129 4.50 1.81 14.34
C ALA A 129 3.21 1.04 14.65
N LEU A 130 2.27 1.00 13.71
CA LEU A 130 1.04 0.22 13.84
C LEU A 130 1.30 -1.28 13.85
N GLU A 131 2.16 -1.76 12.95
CA GLU A 131 2.60 -3.16 12.95
C GLU A 131 3.15 -3.57 14.31
N LYS A 132 4.10 -2.79 14.82
CA LYS A 132 4.71 -3.04 16.14
C LYS A 132 3.66 -3.06 17.24
N ASN A 133 2.77 -2.07 17.28
CA ASN A 133 1.74 -1.97 18.31
C ASN A 133 0.80 -3.19 18.33
N VAL A 134 0.38 -3.65 17.15
CA VAL A 134 -0.50 -4.82 17.05
C VAL A 134 0.23 -6.10 17.44
N ILE A 135 1.48 -6.29 17.00
CA ILE A 135 2.27 -7.48 17.33
C ILE A 135 2.60 -7.56 18.83
N GLU A 136 2.88 -6.43 19.50
CA GLU A 136 3.15 -6.41 20.94
C GLU A 136 1.90 -6.71 21.81
N ARG A 137 0.70 -6.71 21.21
CA ARG A 137 -0.58 -6.91 21.90
C ARG A 137 -1.23 -8.26 21.62
N CYS A 138 -0.63 -9.09 20.77
CA CYS A 138 -1.09 -10.43 20.41
C CYS A 138 -0.17 -11.49 21.03
#